data_AF-A0A1Q5P8H9-F1
#
_entry.id   AF-A0A1Q5P8H9-F1
#
_cell.length_a   1.000
_cell.length_b   1.000
_cell.length_c   1.000
_cell.angle_alpha   90.00
_cell.angle_beta   90.00
_cell.angle_gamma   90.00
#
_symmetry.space_group_name_H-M   'P 1'
#
loop_
_entity.id
_entity.type
_entity.pdbx_description
1 polymer ?
#
loop_
_entity_poly.entity_id
_entity_poly.type
_entity_poly.pdbx_seq_one_letter_code
_entity_poly.pdbx_strand_id
1 'polypeptide(L)'
;MSQLPHYTPIASRAFNDYLDNQIDLDDLIARLREIELQVMHDDTEEEDEEEPAETGKVLWFRFFSGDPFQTTIRDIENDLRDPAHPNSRILLQGIALGLEAEELEVHYA
;
A
#
# COMPACT_ATOMS: atom_id res chain seq x y z
N MET A 1 4.05 -13.96 4.05
CA MET A 1 3.77 -12.52 4.04
C MET A 1 4.41 -11.95 5.29
N SER A 2 5.35 -11.04 5.11
CA SER A 2 6.04 -10.38 6.21
C SER A 2 5.39 -9.02 6.42
N GLN A 3 4.90 -8.77 7.65
CA GLN A 3 4.38 -7.46 8.01
C GLN A 3 5.54 -6.47 8.12
N LEU A 4 5.33 -5.26 7.62
CA LEU A 4 6.33 -4.20 7.54
C LEU A 4 5.90 -2.98 8.39
N PRO A 5 5.98 -3.09 9.73
CA PRO A 5 5.43 -2.06 10.63
C PRO A 5 6.13 -0.70 10.49
N HIS A 6 7.37 -0.65 10.03
CA HIS A 6 8.12 0.58 9.78
C HIS A 6 7.57 1.38 8.59
N TYR A 7 6.94 0.68 7.63
CA TYR A 7 6.39 1.27 6.41
C TYR A 7 4.90 1.65 6.55
N THR A 8 4.19 1.05 7.51
CA THR A 8 2.82 1.43 7.88
C THR A 8 2.63 2.95 8.06
N PRO A 9 3.39 3.68 8.90
CA PRO A 9 3.16 5.11 9.09
C PRO A 9 3.40 5.93 7.81
N ILE A 10 4.31 5.48 6.94
CA ILE A 10 4.62 6.15 5.67
C ILE A 10 3.43 5.98 4.70
N ALA A 11 2.93 4.75 4.56
CA ALA A 11 1.74 4.46 3.78
C ALA A 11 0.51 5.19 4.32
N SER A 12 0.30 5.18 5.64
CA SER A 12 -0.81 5.88 6.29
C SER A 12 -0.82 7.36 5.97
N ARG A 13 0.35 8.00 5.96
CA ARG A 13 0.47 9.41 5.58
C ARG A 13 0.12 9.65 4.12
N ALA A 14 0.61 8.81 3.21
CA ALA A 14 0.29 8.92 1.79
C ALA A 14 -1.23 8.82 1.53
N PHE A 15 -1.90 7.87 2.18
CA PHE A 15 -3.35 7.74 2.07
C PHE A 15 -4.11 8.92 2.71
N ASN A 16 -3.66 9.43 3.87
CA ASN A 16 -4.27 10.62 4.48
C ASN A 16 -4.14 11.84 3.56
N ASP A 17 -2.95 12.11 3.02
CA ASP A 17 -2.73 13.23 2.10
C ASP A 17 -3.66 13.11 0.86
N TYR A 18 -3.91 11.89 0.38
CA TYR A 18 -4.85 11.65 -0.71
C TYR A 18 -6.32 11.88 -0.31
N LEU A 19 -6.75 11.37 0.85
CA LEU A 19 -8.11 11.60 1.38
C LEU A 19 -8.41 13.08 1.62
N ASP A 20 -7.41 13.84 2.06
CA ASP A 20 -7.50 15.28 2.27
C ASP A 20 -7.41 16.10 0.96
N ASN A 21 -7.30 15.44 -0.21
CA ASN A 21 -7.06 16.05 -1.52
C ASN A 21 -5.80 16.93 -1.59
N GLN A 22 -4.77 16.61 -0.79
CA GLN A 22 -3.47 17.29 -0.85
C GLN A 22 -2.59 16.75 -1.98
N ILE A 23 -2.80 15.49 -2.37
CA ILE A 23 -2.16 14.83 -3.51
C ILE A 23 -3.23 14.16 -4.39
N ASP A 24 -2.91 13.96 -5.67
CA ASP A 24 -3.78 13.21 -6.58
C ASP A 24 -3.47 11.70 -6.60
N LEU A 25 -4.17 10.95 -7.45
CA LEU A 25 -3.98 9.51 -7.56
C LEU A 25 -2.60 9.16 -8.11
N ASP A 26 -2.08 9.92 -9.08
CA ASP A 26 -0.77 9.64 -9.68
C ASP A 26 0.34 9.84 -8.63
N ASP A 27 0.24 10.90 -7.82
CA ASP A 27 1.13 11.17 -6.70
C ASP A 27 1.02 10.10 -5.59
N LEU A 28 -0.18 9.63 -5.27
CA LEU A 28 -0.38 8.53 -4.31
C LEU A 28 0.31 7.27 -4.81
N ILE A 29 0.07 6.87 -6.05
CA ILE A 29 0.65 5.66 -6.63
C ILE A 29 2.17 5.77 -6.71
N ALA A 30 2.72 6.93 -7.04
CA ALA A 30 4.16 7.17 -7.03
C ALA A 30 4.75 6.91 -5.63
N ARG A 31 4.16 7.49 -4.57
CA ARG A 31 4.63 7.29 -3.20
C ARG A 31 4.55 5.83 -2.74
N LEU A 32 3.46 5.13 -3.08
CA LEU A 32 3.33 3.71 -2.74
C LEU A 32 4.37 2.84 -3.46
N ARG A 33 4.71 3.17 -4.71
CA ARG A 33 5.78 2.50 -5.47
C ARG A 33 7.16 2.82 -4.93
N GLU A 34 7.39 4.04 -4.43
CA GLU A 34 8.64 4.38 -3.73
C GLU A 34 8.81 3.53 -2.48
N ILE A 35 7.73 3.32 -1.70
CA ILE A 35 7.74 2.40 -0.55
C ILE A 35 8.06 0.97 -1.02
N GLU A 36 7.42 0.49 -2.08
CA GLU A 36 7.68 -0.84 -2.63
C GLU A 36 9.17 -1.00 -3.01
N LEU A 37 9.76 -0.03 -3.72
CA LEU A 37 11.19 -0.04 -4.07
C LEU A 37 12.10 -0.03 -2.84
N GLN A 38 11.78 0.76 -1.82
CA GLN A 38 12.56 0.79 -0.57
C GLN A 38 12.52 -0.56 0.14
N VAL A 39 11.33 -1.18 0.22
CA VAL A 39 11.16 -2.51 0.79
C VAL A 39 11.96 -3.55 0.02
N MET A 40 11.96 -3.51 -1.32
CA MET A 40 12.76 -4.41 -2.15
C MET A 40 14.26 -4.27 -1.85
N HIS A 41 14.73 -3.04 -1.66
CA HIS A 41 16.13 -2.76 -1.33
C HIS A 41 16.50 -3.20 0.09
N ASP A 42 15.67 -2.92 1.09
CA ASP A 42 15.91 -3.31 2.48
C ASP A 42 15.87 -4.84 2.67
N ASP A 43 14.97 -5.54 1.96
CA ASP A 43 14.87 -7.02 1.97
C ASP A 43 16.12 -7.67 1.33
N THR A 44 16.79 -7.00 0.38
CA THR A 44 18.06 -7.45 -0.21
C THR A 44 19.31 -7.16 0.64
N GLU A 45 19.22 -6.42 1.75
CA GLU A 45 20.37 -6.17 2.63
C GLU A 45 20.53 -7.23 3.74
N GLU A 46 19.51 -8.07 4.01
CA GLU A 46 19.56 -9.09 5.07
C GLU A 46 19.84 -10.53 4.58
N GLU A 47 19.79 -10.81 3.28
CA GLU A 47 20.10 -12.13 2.72
C GLU A 47 21.28 -12.03 1.74
N ASP A 48 22.24 -12.95 1.92
CA ASP A 48 23.53 -13.06 1.22
C ASP A 48 23.48 -12.77 -0.29
N GLU A 49 24.64 -12.36 -0.81
CA GLU A 49 24.99 -12.16 -2.23
C GLU A 49 24.51 -13.29 -3.19
N GLU A 50 23.23 -13.38 -3.50
CA GLU A 50 22.72 -14.32 -4.51
C GLU A 50 21.66 -13.63 -5.39
N GLU A 51 22.16 -13.06 -6.49
CA GLU A 51 21.49 -12.72 -7.76
C GLU A 51 20.16 -11.92 -7.68
N PRO A 52 19.88 -11.00 -8.62
CA PRO A 52 18.60 -10.31 -8.66
C PRO A 52 17.52 -11.30 -9.08
N ALA A 53 16.99 -12.07 -8.12
CA ALA A 53 15.80 -12.86 -8.32
C ALA A 53 14.72 -11.88 -8.76
N GLU A 54 14.11 -12.15 -9.92
CA GLU A 54 12.86 -11.56 -10.36
C GLU A 54 11.79 -11.88 -9.30
N THR A 55 11.84 -11.18 -8.18
CA THR A 55 10.98 -11.44 -7.05
C THR A 55 9.61 -10.93 -7.46
N GLY A 56 8.72 -11.86 -7.82
CA GLY A 56 7.29 -11.59 -7.95
C GLY A 56 6.63 -11.23 -6.61
N LYS A 57 7.42 -10.72 -5.66
CA LYS A 57 7.00 -10.18 -4.38
C LYS A 57 6.35 -8.82 -4.65
N VAL A 58 5.22 -8.57 -4.02
CA VAL A 58 4.42 -7.36 -4.23
C VAL A 58 4.07 -6.75 -2.88
N LEU A 59 3.93 -5.42 -2.86
CA LEU A 59 3.46 -4.70 -1.68
C LEU A 59 1.94 -4.84 -1.56
N TRP A 60 1.49 -5.30 -0.39
CA TRP A 60 0.09 -5.48 -0.05
C TRP A 60 -0.32 -4.56 1.09
N PHE A 61 -1.52 -4.01 0.98
CA PHE A 61 -2.16 -3.22 2.01
C PHE A 61 -3.36 -3.98 2.56
N ARG A 62 -3.52 -3.89 3.88
CA ARG A 62 -4.71 -4.35 4.58
C ARG A 62 -5.22 -3.19 5.43
N PHE A 63 -6.47 -2.79 5.21
CA PHE A 63 -7.04 -1.62 5.89
C PHE A 63 -7.70 -1.94 7.23
N PHE A 64 -8.08 -3.20 7.47
CA PHE A 64 -8.67 -3.63 8.74
C PHE A 64 -7.95 -4.84 9.30
N SER A 65 -7.77 -4.88 10.61
CA SER A 65 -7.12 -6.04 11.25
C SER A 65 -7.96 -7.31 11.03
N GLY A 66 -7.36 -8.34 10.43
CA GLY A 66 -8.05 -9.59 10.11
C GLY A 66 -8.87 -9.58 8.81
N ASP A 67 -8.80 -8.51 8.01
CA ASP A 67 -9.38 -8.48 6.67
C ASP A 67 -8.70 -9.51 5.73
N PRO A 68 -9.47 -10.42 5.10
CA PRO A 68 -8.90 -11.34 4.13
C PRO A 68 -8.50 -10.64 2.82
N PHE A 69 -9.02 -9.43 2.56
CA PHE A 69 -8.69 -8.70 1.35
C PHE A 69 -7.28 -8.12 1.44
N GLN A 70 -6.50 -8.46 0.42
CA GLN A 70 -5.16 -7.93 0.21
C GLN A 70 -5.27 -7.02 -0.99
N THR A 71 -4.95 -5.75 -0.82
CA THR A 71 -5.06 -4.76 -1.89
C THR A 71 -3.65 -4.43 -2.36
N THR A 72 -3.35 -4.65 -3.65
CA THR A 72 -2.09 -4.21 -4.24
C THR A 72 -2.16 -2.75 -4.66
N ILE A 73 -0.99 -2.14 -4.93
CA ILE A 73 -0.91 -0.81 -5.59
C ILE A 73 -1.73 -0.79 -6.88
N ARG A 74 -1.70 -1.89 -7.67
CA ARG A 74 -2.44 -1.99 -8.93
C ARG A 74 -3.96 -2.04 -8.71
N ASP A 75 -4.41 -2.69 -7.66
CA ASP A 75 -5.84 -2.72 -7.31
C ASP A 75 -6.31 -1.33 -6.88
N ILE A 76 -5.51 -0.62 -6.08
CA ILE A 76 -5.75 0.78 -5.70
C ILE A 76 -5.83 1.68 -6.93
N GLU A 77 -4.84 1.59 -7.82
CA GLU A 77 -4.80 2.36 -9.06
C GLU A 77 -6.05 2.12 -9.91
N ASN A 78 -6.43 0.85 -10.11
CA ASN A 78 -7.59 0.49 -10.91
C ASN A 78 -8.91 0.95 -10.27
N ASP A 79 -9.10 0.69 -8.97
CA ASP A 79 -10.35 1.00 -8.28
C ASP A 79 -10.53 2.51 -8.09
N LEU A 80 -9.46 3.29 -7.92
CA LEU A 80 -9.53 4.74 -7.75
C LEU A 80 -9.51 5.52 -9.08
N ARG A 81 -9.10 4.91 -10.19
CA ARG A 81 -9.04 5.56 -11.51
C ARG A 81 -10.39 6.07 -12.00
N ASP A 82 -11.48 5.40 -11.64
CA ASP A 82 -12.84 5.86 -11.92
C ASP A 82 -13.61 6.16 -10.63
N PRO A 83 -13.68 7.44 -10.20
CA PRO A 83 -14.42 7.85 -9.00
C PRO A 83 -15.93 7.56 -9.05
N ALA A 84 -16.49 7.30 -10.24
CA ALA A 84 -17.89 6.92 -10.39
C ALA A 84 -18.12 5.42 -10.15
N HIS A 85 -17.06 4.61 -10.16
CA HIS A 85 -17.14 3.17 -9.93
C HIS A 85 -17.45 2.87 -8.44
N PRO A 86 -18.35 1.92 -8.14
CA PRO A 86 -18.69 1.58 -6.75
C PRO A 86 -17.47 1.13 -5.94
N ASN A 87 -16.50 0.44 -6.56
CA ASN A 87 -15.28 0.02 -5.87
C ASN A 87 -14.45 1.20 -5.37
N SER A 88 -14.38 2.30 -6.12
CA SER A 88 -13.67 3.52 -5.70
C SER A 88 -14.19 4.01 -4.35
N ARG A 89 -15.51 4.10 -4.21
CA ARG A 89 -16.16 4.55 -2.98
C ARG A 89 -15.94 3.57 -1.82
N ILE A 90 -16.05 2.27 -2.08
CA ILE A 90 -15.84 1.23 -1.08
C ILE A 90 -14.39 1.26 -0.59
N LEU A 91 -13.43 1.37 -1.50
CA LEU A 91 -12.01 1.44 -1.19
C LEU A 91 -11.68 2.72 -0.40
N LEU A 92 -12.16 3.89 -0.84
CA LEU A 92 -11.98 5.15 -0.12
C LEU A 92 -12.53 5.09 1.30
N GLN A 93 -13.73 4.51 1.48
CA GLN A 93 -14.33 4.32 2.78
C GLN A 93 -13.51 3.34 3.64
N GLY A 94 -13.00 2.27 3.03
CA GLY A 94 -12.11 1.31 3.69
C GLY A 94 -10.82 1.94 4.19
N ILE A 95 -10.15 2.70 3.32
CA ILE A 95 -8.95 3.48 3.65
C ILE A 95 -9.23 4.43 4.80
N ALA A 96 -10.28 5.25 4.72
CA ALA A 96 -10.61 6.22 5.75
C ALA A 96 -10.86 5.58 7.12
N LEU A 97 -11.64 4.49 7.15
CA LEU A 97 -11.93 3.77 8.40
C LEU A 97 -10.67 3.09 8.97
N GLY A 98 -9.87 2.46 8.11
CA GLY A 98 -8.63 1.79 8.52
C GLY A 98 -7.59 2.76 9.09
N LEU A 99 -7.51 3.97 8.53
CA LEU A 99 -6.64 5.03 9.04
C LEU A 99 -7.14 5.60 10.37
N GLU A 100 -8.45 5.85 10.50
CA GLU A 100 -9.06 6.35 11.74
C GLU A 100 -8.88 5.35 12.90
N ALA A 101 -8.95 4.05 12.61
CA ALA A 101 -8.77 2.98 13.58
C ALA A 101 -7.29 2.61 13.83
N GLU A 102 -6.34 3.23 13.12
CA GLU A 102 -4.91 2.88 13.15
C GLU A 102 -4.63 1.39 12.80
N GLU A 103 -5.47 0.80 11.94
CA GLU A 103 -5.44 -0.62 11.57
C GLU A 103 -4.75 -0.91 10.23
N LEU A 104 -4.23 0.11 9.53
CA LEU A 104 -3.50 -0.10 8.28
C LEU A 104 -2.27 -0.98 8.52
N GLU A 105 -2.18 -2.08 7.79
CA GLU A 105 -1.00 -2.94 7.75
C GLU A 105 -0.40 -2.94 6.34
N VAL A 106 0.93 -2.82 6.28
CA VAL A 106 1.72 -3.00 5.07
C VAL A 106 2.40 -4.36 5.14
N HIS A 107 2.31 -5.13 4.07
CA HIS A 107 2.87 -6.48 3.96
C HIS A 107 3.65 -6.63 2.66
N TYR A 108 4.65 -7.50 2.67
CA TYR A 108 5.43 -7.86 1.49
C TYR A 108 5.49 -9.39 1.33
N ALA A 109 5.22 -9.86 0.11
CA ALA A 109 5.06 -11.29 -0.20
C ALA A 109 5.14 -11.56 -1.70
#